data_AF-A0AAD7YU48-F1
#
_entry.id   AF-A0AAD7YU48-F1
#
_cell.length_a   1.000
_cell.length_b   1.000
_cell.length_c   1.000
_cell.angle_alpha   90.00
_cell.angle_beta   90.00
_cell.angle_gamma   90.00
#
_symmetry.space_group_name_H-M   'P 1'
#
loop_
_entity.id
_entity.type
_entity.pdbx_description
1 polymer ?
#
loop_
_entity_poly.entity_id
_entity_poly.type
_entity_poly.pdbx_seq_one_letter_code
_entity_poly.pdbx_strand_id
1 'polypeptide(L)'
;MMEDSPFSPRSRCARSPPPTPVAGPAPPPQAPQQKNEAFEAITTSDIQSWMTTIEQNLQEVCNIAAESKLNMDQKTRLNALCRKIGHSTSQMAVQYQYMKAKAFQYLNVAKALETQLDLSQQLKELKLCVEEKTKPALGASFADMVKKGANNYIQPTNITMLSY
;
A
#
# COMPACT_ATOMS: atom_id res chain seq x y z
N MET A 1 -25.75 41.65 38.74
CA MET A 1 -26.72 40.54 38.86
C MET A 1 -26.70 39.77 37.55
N MET A 2 -26.78 38.45 37.69
CA MET A 2 -27.06 37.42 36.68
C MET A 2 -25.91 36.94 35.78
N GLU A 3 -25.85 35.61 35.75
CA GLU A 3 -24.86 34.69 35.21
C GLU A 3 -24.78 34.72 33.68
N ASP A 4 -23.59 34.42 33.16
CA ASP A 4 -23.47 33.87 31.81
C ASP A 4 -22.32 32.83 31.74
N SER A 5 -22.76 31.58 31.67
CA SER A 5 -22.20 30.41 30.95
C SER A 5 -20.73 29.97 31.15
N PRO A 6 -20.48 28.68 31.53
CA PRO A 6 -19.14 28.09 31.58
C PRO A 6 -18.57 27.72 30.20
N PHE A 7 -19.28 28.05 29.11
CA PHE A 7 -18.84 27.79 27.74
C PHE A 7 -18.78 29.09 26.94
N SER A 8 -17.70 29.86 27.09
CA SER A 8 -17.20 30.64 25.96
C SER A 8 -15.69 30.89 25.97
N PRO A 9 -15.09 30.90 24.76
CA PRO A 9 -13.69 30.65 24.54
C PRO A 9 -12.92 31.97 24.39
N ARG A 10 -11.74 32.04 25.03
CA ARG A 10 -10.54 32.83 24.68
C ARG A 10 -9.96 33.47 25.93
N SER A 11 -8.87 32.90 26.41
CA SER A 11 -7.63 33.67 26.57
C SER A 11 -6.44 32.78 26.93
N ARG A 12 -5.47 32.79 26.01
CA ARG A 12 -4.03 32.87 26.27
C ARG A 12 -3.33 31.61 26.78
N CYS A 13 -2.66 30.91 25.86
CA CYS A 13 -1.24 31.14 25.63
C CYS A 13 -0.80 30.39 24.37
N ALA A 14 -0.44 31.17 23.35
CA ALA A 14 0.32 30.68 22.20
C ALA A 14 1.63 30.07 22.72
N ARG A 15 1.76 28.75 22.61
CA ARG A 15 3.05 28.08 22.73
C ARG A 15 3.53 27.81 21.31
N SER A 16 4.53 28.56 20.89
CA SER A 16 5.30 28.32 19.66
C SER A 16 5.83 26.88 19.65
N PRO A 17 5.93 26.24 18.47
CA PRO A 17 6.53 24.92 18.37
C PRO A 17 8.03 24.98 18.74
N PRO A 18 8.61 23.92 19.32
CA PRO A 18 10.03 23.86 19.64
C PRO A 18 10.87 23.88 18.33
N PRO A 19 12.11 24.41 18.36
CA PRO A 19 12.98 24.41 17.19
C PRO A 19 13.39 22.99 16.83
N THR A 20 13.24 22.64 15.54
CA THR A 20 13.70 21.39 14.94
C THR A 20 15.22 21.25 15.10
N PRO A 21 15.74 20.08 15.53
CA PRO A 21 17.17 19.82 15.45
C PRO A 21 17.61 19.83 13.99
N VAL A 22 18.68 20.56 13.69
CA VAL A 22 19.34 20.55 12.38
C VAL A 22 19.93 19.16 12.17
N ALA A 23 19.29 18.35 11.33
CA ALA A 23 19.85 17.07 10.90
C ALA A 23 21.05 17.33 9.99
N GLY A 24 22.20 16.74 10.35
CA GLY A 24 23.36 16.66 9.46
C GLY A 24 23.05 15.85 8.19
N PRO A 25 24.01 15.77 7.25
CA PRO A 25 23.79 15.11 5.96
C PRO A 25 23.33 13.68 6.17
N ALA A 26 22.16 13.35 5.61
CA ALA A 26 21.63 11.99 5.63
C ALA A 26 22.60 11.03 4.92
N PRO A 27 22.86 9.83 5.47
CA PRO A 27 23.59 8.80 4.74
C PRO A 27 22.80 8.43 3.46
N PRO A 28 23.49 8.03 2.37
CA PRO A 28 22.84 7.71 1.12
C PRO A 28 21.81 6.59 1.32
N PRO A 29 20.65 6.67 0.64
CA PRO A 29 19.61 5.65 0.78
C PRO A 29 20.18 4.30 0.38
N GLN A 30 20.27 3.38 1.35
CA GLN A 30 20.50 1.98 1.06
C GLN A 30 19.40 1.51 0.12
N ALA A 31 19.79 0.94 -1.02
CA ALA A 31 18.87 0.32 -1.96
C ALA A 31 17.94 -0.63 -1.19
N PRO A 32 16.62 -0.55 -1.37
CA PRO A 32 15.72 -1.45 -0.68
C PRO A 32 16.06 -2.87 -1.15
N GLN A 33 16.56 -3.69 -0.22
CA GLN A 33 16.63 -5.13 -0.43
C GLN A 33 15.21 -5.59 -0.74
N GLN A 34 14.94 -5.84 -2.03
CA GLN A 34 13.73 -6.43 -2.54
C GLN A 34 13.69 -7.90 -2.09
N LYS A 35 13.49 -8.12 -0.79
CA LYS A 35 12.97 -9.38 -0.31
C LYS A 35 11.49 -9.35 -0.66
N ASN A 36 11.20 -9.80 -1.88
CA ASN A 36 9.85 -10.08 -2.34
C ASN A 36 9.36 -11.29 -1.53
N GLU A 37 9.08 -11.07 -0.25
CA GLU A 37 8.40 -12.05 0.60
C GLU A 37 7.03 -12.22 -0.02
N ALA A 38 6.89 -13.30 -0.78
CA ALA A 38 5.60 -13.72 -1.31
C ALA A 38 4.63 -13.72 -0.13
N PHE A 39 3.63 -12.83 -0.19
CA PHE A 39 2.65 -12.66 0.86
C PHE A 39 1.88 -13.97 1.03
N GLU A 40 2.30 -14.81 1.97
CA GLU A 40 1.69 -16.11 2.25
C GLU A 40 0.37 -15.87 3.00
N ALA A 41 -0.69 -15.63 2.23
CA ALA A 41 -2.01 -15.45 2.78
C ALA A 41 -2.71 -16.80 2.94
N ILE A 42 -3.17 -17.08 4.17
CA ILE A 42 -4.06 -18.20 4.49
C ILE A 42 -5.24 -18.23 3.51
N THR A 43 -5.58 -19.43 3.03
CA THR A 43 -6.65 -19.58 2.04
C THR A 43 -8.02 -19.43 2.68
N THR A 44 -9.02 -19.05 1.88
CA THR A 44 -10.40 -18.95 2.36
C THR A 44 -10.93 -20.31 2.80
N SER A 45 -10.52 -21.40 2.14
CA SER A 45 -10.88 -22.77 2.53
C SER A 45 -10.34 -23.16 3.90
N ASP A 46 -9.10 -22.77 4.24
CA ASP A 46 -8.53 -23.07 5.55
C ASP A 46 -9.32 -22.36 6.66
N ILE A 47 -9.65 -21.08 6.44
CA ILE A 47 -10.44 -20.29 7.39
C ILE A 47 -11.84 -20.90 7.57
N GLN A 48 -12.49 -21.30 6.48
CA GLN A 48 -13.79 -21.98 6.55
C GLN A 48 -13.70 -23.28 7.34
N SER A 49 -12.68 -24.10 7.09
CA SER A 49 -12.43 -25.35 7.81
C SER A 49 -12.25 -25.11 9.32
N TRP A 50 -11.46 -24.09 9.69
CA TRP A 50 -11.27 -23.73 11.10
C TRP A 50 -12.56 -23.22 11.74
N MET A 51 -13.35 -22.40 11.05
CA MET A 51 -14.64 -21.94 11.57
C MET A 51 -15.59 -23.10 11.82
N THR A 52 -15.69 -24.05 10.88
CA THR A 52 -16.52 -25.25 11.04
C THR A 52 -16.04 -26.08 12.23
N THR A 53 -14.73 -26.28 12.38
CA THR A 53 -14.15 -27.01 13.52
C THR A 53 -14.48 -26.32 14.85
N ILE A 54 -14.35 -24.99 14.90
CA ILE A 54 -14.71 -24.20 16.09
C ILE A 54 -16.19 -24.35 16.42
N GLU A 55 -17.07 -24.28 15.42
CA GLU A 55 -18.51 -24.44 15.61
C GLU A 55 -18.88 -25.84 16.13
N GLN A 56 -18.27 -26.89 15.59
CA GLN A 56 -18.44 -28.26 16.06
C GLN A 56 -18.01 -28.42 17.52
N ASN A 57 -16.83 -27.91 17.88
CA ASN A 57 -16.33 -27.97 19.26
C ASN A 57 -17.23 -27.18 20.23
N LEU A 58 -17.71 -26.01 19.83
CA LEU A 58 -18.63 -25.21 20.64
C LEU A 58 -19.96 -25.94 20.84
N GLN A 59 -20.46 -26.63 19.82
CA GLN A 59 -21.68 -27.44 19.92
C GLN A 59 -21.47 -28.63 20.87
N GLU A 60 -20.32 -29.30 20.80
CA GLU A 60 -19.96 -30.39 21.71
C GLU A 60 -19.92 -29.90 23.16
N VAL A 61 -19.33 -28.73 23.43
CA VAL A 61 -19.35 -28.09 24.76
C VAL A 61 -20.77 -27.85 25.24
N CYS A 62 -21.67 -27.37 24.36
CA CYS A 62 -23.08 -27.19 24.71
C CYS A 62 -23.77 -28.52 25.05
N ASN A 63 -23.47 -29.58 24.31
CA ASN A 63 -24.03 -30.92 24.54
C ASN A 63 -23.54 -31.52 25.88
N ILE A 64 -22.23 -31.47 26.15
CA ILE A 64 -21.65 -31.91 27.43
C ILE A 64 -22.29 -31.15 28.59
N ALA A 65 -22.49 -29.84 28.45
CA ALA A 65 -23.13 -29.04 29.46
C ALA A 65 -24.61 -29.39 29.66
N ALA A 66 -25.33 -29.81 28.61
CA ALA A 66 -26.70 -30.28 28.73
C ALA A 66 -26.80 -31.52 29.62
N GLU A 67 -25.85 -32.46 29.49
CA GLU A 67 -25.77 -33.70 30.29
C GLU A 67 -25.16 -33.49 31.69
N SER A 68 -24.47 -32.38 31.90
CA SER A 68 -23.85 -32.06 33.19
C SER A 68 -24.85 -31.72 34.29
N LYS A 69 -24.39 -31.82 35.54
CA LYS A 69 -25.10 -31.38 36.76
C LYS A 69 -25.10 -29.86 36.98
N LEU A 70 -24.78 -29.06 35.95
CA LEU A 70 -24.87 -27.61 36.03
C LEU A 70 -26.33 -27.17 36.24
N ASN A 71 -26.53 -26.04 36.91
CA ASN A 71 -27.86 -25.45 37.02
C ASN A 71 -28.28 -24.74 35.71
N MET A 72 -29.57 -24.41 35.59
CA MET A 72 -30.12 -23.84 34.36
C MET A 72 -29.48 -22.50 33.97
N ASP A 73 -29.15 -21.66 34.95
CA ASP A 73 -28.49 -20.37 34.72
C ASP A 73 -27.07 -20.55 34.16
N GLN A 74 -26.32 -21.51 34.70
CA GLN A 74 -24.98 -21.86 34.22
C GLN A 74 -25.03 -22.40 32.79
N LYS A 75 -25.96 -23.30 32.48
CA LYS A 75 -26.15 -23.83 31.11
C LYS A 75 -26.51 -22.70 30.13
N THR A 76 -27.39 -21.80 30.54
CA THR A 76 -27.80 -20.65 29.72
C THR A 76 -26.64 -19.70 29.45
N ARG A 77 -25.86 -19.35 30.48
CA ARG A 77 -24.67 -18.50 30.33
C ARG A 77 -23.61 -19.16 29.43
N LEU A 78 -23.37 -20.46 29.59
CA LEU A 78 -22.43 -21.19 28.74
C LEU A 78 -22.87 -21.18 27.27
N ASN A 79 -24.13 -21.48 26.99
CA ASN A 79 -24.67 -21.43 25.62
C ASN A 79 -24.54 -20.03 25.01
N ALA A 80 -24.78 -18.98 25.80
CA ALA A 80 -24.59 -17.60 25.36
C ALA A 80 -23.12 -17.29 25.02
N LEU A 81 -22.17 -17.77 25.84
CA LEU A 81 -20.75 -17.64 25.56
C LEU A 81 -20.34 -18.38 24.28
N CYS A 82 -20.82 -19.60 24.07
CA CYS A 82 -20.51 -20.38 22.87
C CYS A 82 -21.00 -19.65 21.61
N ARG A 83 -22.24 -19.13 21.63
CA ARG A 83 -22.77 -18.31 20.51
C ARG A 83 -21.94 -17.05 20.29
N LYS A 84 -21.52 -16.37 21.36
CA LYS A 84 -20.67 -15.16 21.26
C LYS A 84 -19.31 -15.47 20.64
N ILE A 85 -18.68 -16.58 21.03
CA ILE A 85 -17.41 -17.04 20.46
C ILE A 85 -17.60 -17.32 18.98
N GLY A 86 -18.62 -18.12 18.60
CA GLY A 86 -18.92 -18.41 17.20
C GLY A 86 -19.09 -17.14 16.36
N HIS A 87 -19.87 -16.17 16.84
CA HIS A 87 -20.04 -14.89 16.17
C HIS A 87 -18.74 -14.09 16.03
N SER A 88 -17.94 -14.03 17.10
CA SER A 88 -16.67 -13.27 17.11
C SER A 88 -15.64 -13.88 16.15
N THR A 89 -15.58 -15.22 16.08
CA THR A 89 -14.76 -15.95 15.12
C THR A 89 -15.16 -15.62 13.68
N SER A 90 -16.46 -15.61 13.38
CA SER A 90 -16.95 -15.23 12.05
C SER A 90 -16.61 -13.78 11.69
N GLN A 91 -16.71 -12.84 12.64
CA GLN A 91 -16.28 -11.47 12.42
C GLN A 91 -14.77 -11.38 12.14
N MET A 92 -13.95 -12.14 12.86
CA MET A 92 -12.51 -12.18 12.65
C MET A 92 -12.16 -12.70 11.25
N ALA A 93 -12.85 -13.73 10.77
CA ALA A 93 -12.69 -14.23 9.41
C ALA A 93 -13.01 -13.16 8.35
N VAL A 94 -14.09 -12.40 8.53
CA VAL A 94 -14.46 -11.29 7.63
C VAL A 94 -13.39 -10.19 7.63
N GLN A 95 -12.91 -9.79 8.82
CA GLN A 95 -11.85 -8.79 8.94
C GLN A 95 -10.55 -9.25 8.29
N TYR A 96 -10.18 -10.51 8.46
CA TYR A 96 -9.02 -11.10 7.80
C TYR A 96 -9.13 -10.99 6.28
N GLN A 97 -10.27 -11.38 5.71
CA GLN A 97 -10.49 -11.30 4.26
C GLN A 97 -10.43 -9.86 3.74
N TYR A 98 -11.00 -8.92 4.49
CA TYR A 98 -10.89 -7.49 4.18
C TYR A 98 -9.43 -7.00 4.17
N MET A 99 -8.66 -7.34 5.20
CA MET A 99 -7.24 -6.95 5.29
C MET A 99 -6.40 -7.61 4.19
N LYS A 100 -6.67 -8.87 3.87
CA LYS A 100 -6.03 -9.59 2.76
C LYS A 100 -6.26 -8.87 1.44
N ALA A 101 -7.51 -8.52 1.11
CA ALA A 101 -7.83 -7.77 -0.10
C ALA A 101 -7.12 -6.40 -0.14
N LYS A 102 -7.09 -5.70 1.00
CA LYS A 102 -6.43 -4.40 1.14
C LYS A 102 -4.90 -4.51 0.97
N ALA A 103 -4.28 -5.55 1.50
CA ALA A 103 -2.86 -5.81 1.31
C ALA A 103 -2.52 -6.07 -0.17
N PHE A 104 -3.32 -6.87 -0.88
CA PHE A 104 -3.15 -7.07 -2.32
C PHE A 104 -3.29 -5.76 -3.11
N GLN A 105 -4.25 -4.91 -2.75
CA GLN A 105 -4.40 -3.60 -3.37
C GLN A 105 -3.14 -2.75 -3.20
N TYR A 106 -2.58 -2.68 -1.99
CA TYR A 106 -1.36 -1.91 -1.74
C TYR A 106 -0.15 -2.47 -2.46
N LEU A 107 -0.01 -3.80 -2.53
CA LEU A 107 1.07 -4.44 -3.27
C LEU A 107 1.02 -4.08 -4.76
N ASN A 108 -0.18 -4.08 -5.35
CA ASN A 108 -0.36 -3.73 -6.76
C ASN A 108 -0.06 -2.24 -7.01
N VAL A 109 -0.49 -1.34 -6.11
CA VAL A 109 -0.17 0.09 -6.21
C VAL A 109 1.33 0.32 -6.07
N ALA A 110 2.00 -0.35 -5.14
CA ALA A 110 3.45 -0.25 -4.97
C ALA A 110 4.20 -0.68 -6.23
N LYS A 111 3.81 -1.81 -6.85
CA LYS A 111 4.39 -2.27 -8.12
C LYS A 111 4.17 -1.26 -9.25
N ALA A 112 2.97 -0.69 -9.35
CA ALA A 112 2.68 0.32 -10.37
C ALA A 112 3.56 1.57 -10.18
N LEU A 113 3.73 2.05 -8.94
CA LEU A 113 4.60 3.17 -8.63
C LEU A 113 6.07 2.87 -8.94
N GLU A 114 6.53 1.65 -8.65
CA GLU A 114 7.88 1.21 -8.98
C GLU A 114 8.13 1.26 -10.50
N THR A 115 7.19 0.74 -11.30
CA THR A 115 7.28 0.82 -12.77
C THR A 115 7.25 2.26 -13.30
N GLN A 116 6.45 3.14 -12.68
CA GLN A 116 6.43 4.57 -13.07
C GLN A 116 7.77 5.25 -12.75
N LEU A 117 8.39 4.91 -11.63
CA LEU A 117 9.67 5.47 -11.22
C LEU A 117 10.79 5.02 -12.16
N ASP A 118 10.81 3.73 -12.52
CA ASP A 118 11.75 3.16 -13.51
C ASP A 118 11.58 3.83 -14.89
N LEU A 119 10.35 3.93 -15.41
CA LEU A 119 10.07 4.62 -16.68
C LEU A 119 10.49 6.10 -16.66
N SER A 120 10.20 6.81 -15.56
CA SER A 120 10.61 8.20 -15.38
C SER A 120 12.14 8.34 -15.42
N GLN A 121 12.85 7.41 -14.79
CA GLN A 121 14.30 7.37 -14.82
C GLN A 121 14.85 7.11 -16.23
N GLN A 122 14.34 6.11 -16.93
CA GLN A 122 14.74 5.83 -18.32
C GLN A 122 14.46 7.03 -19.25
N LEU A 123 13.34 7.73 -19.06
CA LEU A 123 13.00 8.90 -19.87
C LEU A 123 13.93 10.08 -19.58
N LYS A 124 14.36 10.24 -18.33
CA LYS A 124 15.38 11.24 -17.93
C LYS A 124 16.74 10.92 -18.55
N GLU A 125 17.16 9.66 -18.54
CA GLU A 125 18.39 9.20 -19.17
C GLU A 125 18.35 9.39 -20.70
N LEU A 126 17.23 9.07 -21.35
CA LEU A 126 17.05 9.31 -22.78
C LEU A 126 17.14 10.80 -23.11
N LYS A 127 16.49 11.66 -22.31
CA LYS A 127 16.56 13.12 -22.48
C LYS A 127 18.01 13.61 -22.41
N LEU A 128 18.77 13.16 -21.42
CA LEU A 128 20.18 13.51 -21.30
C LEU A 128 21.00 13.04 -22.52
N CYS A 129 20.77 11.81 -22.99
CA CYS A 129 21.45 11.28 -24.17
C CYS A 129 21.12 12.09 -25.44
N VAL A 130 19.86 12.51 -25.61
CA VAL A 130 19.45 13.37 -26.72
C VAL A 130 20.11 14.73 -26.62
N GLU A 131 20.07 15.39 -25.47
CA GLU A 131 20.70 16.71 -25.25
C GLU A 131 22.21 16.68 -25.48
N GLU A 132 22.88 15.59 -25.09
CA GLU A 132 24.30 15.39 -25.35
C GLU A 132 24.61 15.25 -26.84
N LYS A 133 23.78 14.50 -27.59
CA LYS A 133 23.95 14.26 -29.03
C LYS A 133 23.44 15.39 -29.93
N THR A 134 22.51 16.23 -29.46
CA THR A 134 21.93 17.35 -30.21
C THR A 134 22.56 18.70 -29.91
N LYS A 135 23.57 18.75 -29.03
CA LYS A 135 24.34 19.98 -28.81
C LYS A 135 24.85 20.51 -30.15
N PRO A 136 24.36 21.67 -30.64
CA PRO A 136 24.81 22.20 -31.92
C PRO A 136 26.29 22.52 -31.79
N ALA A 137 27.09 22.07 -32.75
CA ALA A 137 28.43 22.63 -32.91
C ALA A 137 28.26 24.16 -33.07
N LEU A 138 28.89 24.94 -32.18
CA LEU A 138 28.86 26.41 -32.22
C LEU A 138 29.25 26.86 -33.64
N GLY A 139 28.30 27.41 -34.39
CA GLY A 139 28.50 27.91 -35.76
C GLY A 139 27.81 27.14 -36.90
N ALA A 140 27.01 26.10 -36.64
CA ALA A 140 26.30 25.38 -37.71
C ALA A 140 25.06 26.15 -38.23
N SER A 141 25.08 26.57 -39.50
CA SER A 141 23.93 27.14 -40.21
C SER A 141 23.04 26.05 -40.82
N PHE A 142 21.74 26.29 -40.99
CA PHE A 142 20.81 25.37 -41.68
C PHE A 142 21.34 24.98 -43.08
N ALA A 143 21.99 25.92 -43.76
CA ALA A 143 22.62 25.67 -45.06
C ALA A 143 23.77 24.67 -44.99
N ASP A 144 24.51 24.62 -43.88
CA ASP A 144 25.59 23.64 -43.66
C ASP A 144 25.05 22.28 -43.24
N MET A 145 23.94 22.25 -42.48
CA MET A 145 23.25 21.04 -42.04
C MET A 145 22.65 20.24 -43.22
N VAL A 146 22.06 20.93 -44.21
CA VAL A 146 21.46 20.31 -45.40
C VAL A 146 22.52 19.88 -46.44
N LYS A 147 23.65 20.60 -46.54
CA LYS A 147 24.66 20.35 -47.57
C LYS A 147 25.75 19.35 -47.16
N LYS A 148 26.13 19.28 -45.87
CA LYS A 148 27.28 18.47 -45.43
C LYS A 148 26.92 17.13 -44.77
N GLY A 149 25.67 16.86 -44.42
CA GLY A 149 25.22 15.53 -43.96
C GLY A 149 26.04 14.90 -42.82
N ALA A 150 26.83 15.67 -42.07
CA ALA A 150 27.85 15.12 -41.20
C ALA A 150 27.30 14.87 -39.78
N ASN A 151 26.81 13.66 -39.60
CA ASN A 151 26.97 12.75 -38.45
C ASN A 151 26.57 13.16 -37.02
N ASN A 152 26.00 14.34 -36.75
CA ASN A 152 25.57 14.70 -35.37
C ASN A 152 24.10 15.12 -35.25
N TYR A 153 23.28 14.86 -36.27
CA TYR A 153 21.85 15.15 -36.21
C TYR A 153 21.07 13.84 -36.10
N ILE A 154 20.16 13.78 -35.12
CA ILE A 154 19.31 12.60 -34.89
C ILE A 154 18.38 12.43 -36.09
N GLN A 155 18.71 11.50 -36.98
CA GLN A 155 17.79 10.99 -37.99
C GLN A 155 17.04 9.77 -37.43
N PRO A 156 15.71 9.72 -37.52
CA PRO A 156 14.96 8.50 -37.27
C PRO A 156 15.41 7.44 -38.29
N THR A 157 16.20 6.48 -37.85
CA THR A 157 16.65 5.37 -38.70
C THR A 157 15.54 4.32 -38.71
N ASN A 158 14.97 4.05 -39.90
CA ASN A 158 13.88 3.12 -40.17
C ASN A 158 12.46 3.60 -39.89
N ILE A 159 12.04 4.69 -40.55
CA ILE A 159 10.64 4.78 -40.99
C ILE A 159 10.58 4.08 -42.34
N THR A 160 10.41 2.76 -42.35
CA THR A 160 9.84 2.09 -43.52
C THR A 160 8.44 2.66 -43.70
N MET A 161 8.34 3.67 -44.57
CA MET A 161 7.07 4.11 -45.13
C MET A 161 6.45 2.88 -45.78
N LEU A 162 5.46 2.29 -45.11
CA LEU A 162 4.54 1.36 -45.74
C LEU A 162 3.84 2.14 -46.86
N SER A 163 4.31 1.94 -48.09
CA SER A 163 3.61 2.39 -49.30
C SER A 163 2.30 1.61 -49.40
N TYR A 164 1.21 2.35 -49.63
CA TYR A 164 -0.11 1.86 -49.96
C TYR A 164 -0.10 0.86 -51.13
#